data_AF-A0A1H8GX88-F1
#
_entry.id   AF-A0A1H8GX88-F1
#
_cell.length_a   1.000
_cell.length_b   1.000
_cell.length_c   1.000
_cell.angle_alpha   90.00
_cell.angle_beta   90.00
_cell.angle_gamma   90.00
#
_symmetry.space_group_name_H-M   'P 1'
#
loop_
_entity.id
_entity.type
_entity.pdbx_description
1 polymer ?
#
loop_
_entity_poly.entity_id
_entity_poly.type
_entity_poly.pdbx_seq_one_letter_code
_entity_poly.pdbx_strand_id
1 'polypeptide(L)'
;MIEWKDKSSYSRNDKEKVPNCWLALLNGIDVKIHRHIYYPKDTWLMSSDFMQIKQQVLENTDDELARQEAIEKIKTKIEENIAQLKAALELMK
;
A
#
# COMPACT_ATOMS: atom_id res chain seq x y z
N MET A 1 16.08 1.35 -3.20
CA MET A 1 14.94 2.22 -3.59
C MET A 1 13.80 1.31 -4.00
N ILE A 2 12.58 1.54 -3.52
CA ILE A 2 11.42 0.71 -3.86
C ILE A 2 10.91 1.13 -5.24
N GLU A 3 10.75 0.17 -6.14
CA GLU A 3 10.23 0.42 -7.49
C GLU A 3 8.70 0.49 -7.43
N TRP A 4 8.17 1.69 -7.68
CA TRP A 4 6.74 1.93 -7.81
C TRP A 4 6.33 1.94 -9.28
N LYS A 5 5.28 1.19 -9.60
CA LYS A 5 4.67 1.16 -10.93
C LYS A 5 3.34 1.89 -10.88
N ASP A 6 3.19 2.86 -11.76
CA ASP A 6 1.91 3.51 -11.99
C ASP A 6 0.93 2.50 -12.63
N LYS A 7 -0.22 2.33 -11.99
CA LYS A 7 -1.32 1.46 -12.42
C LYS A 7 -2.61 2.24 -12.65
N SER A 8 -2.50 3.57 -12.72
CA SER A 8 -3.62 4.46 -12.97
C SER A 8 -4.22 4.19 -14.35
N SER A 9 -5.54 4.17 -14.41
CA SER A 9 -6.27 4.08 -15.67
C SER A 9 -6.57 5.48 -16.18
N TYR A 10 -5.82 5.94 -17.18
CA TYR A 10 -6.02 7.24 -17.78
C TYR A 10 -7.10 7.20 -18.88
N SER A 11 -8.04 8.13 -18.83
CA SER A 11 -8.94 8.37 -19.96
C SER A 11 -8.20 9.09 -21.09
N ARG A 12 -8.59 8.86 -22.35
CA ARG A 12 -8.02 9.58 -23.51
C ARG A 12 -8.17 11.10 -23.41
N ASN A 13 -9.17 11.57 -22.67
CA ASN A 13 -9.46 12.99 -22.46
C ASN A 13 -8.81 13.57 -21.20
N ASP A 14 -8.08 12.76 -20.43
CA ASP A 14 -7.34 13.22 -19.25
C ASP A 14 -6.09 13.99 -19.71
N LYS A 15 -6.12 15.31 -19.52
CA LYS A 15 -5.04 16.22 -19.95
C LYS A 15 -3.93 16.33 -18.93
N GLU A 16 -4.22 16.10 -17.65
CA GLU A 16 -3.25 16.26 -16.56
C GLU A 16 -2.50 14.95 -16.28
N LYS A 17 -3.15 13.79 -16.50
CA LYS A 17 -2.57 12.45 -16.28
C LYS A 17 -1.91 12.31 -14.91
N VAL A 18 -2.63 12.74 -13.87
CA VAL A 18 -2.16 12.61 -12.49
C VAL A 18 -2.35 11.15 -12.03
N PRO A 19 -1.27 10.48 -11.56
CA PRO A 19 -1.40 9.12 -11.03
C PRO A 19 -2.36 9.06 -9.85
N ASN A 20 -3.26 8.07 -9.89
CA ASN A 20 -4.24 7.79 -8.83
C ASN A 20 -4.10 6.38 -8.25
N CYS A 21 -3.16 5.58 -8.77
CA CYS A 21 -2.90 4.24 -8.31
C CYS A 21 -1.43 3.86 -8.54
N TRP A 22 -0.76 3.42 -7.48
CA TRP A 22 0.59 2.89 -7.53
C TRP A 22 0.66 1.48 -6.96
N LEU A 23 1.59 0.70 -7.48
CA LEU A 23 1.87 -0.65 -7.03
C LEU A 23 3.38 -0.83 -6.86
N ALA A 24 3.80 -1.26 -5.67
CA ALA A 24 5.13 -1.79 -5.41
C ALA A 24 5.05 -3.31 -5.17
N LEU A 25 6.06 -4.03 -5.63
CA LEU A 25 6.23 -5.45 -5.36
C LEU A 25 7.54 -5.66 -4.58
N LEU A 26 7.41 -6.13 -3.34
CA LEU A 26 8.51 -6.38 -2.42
C LEU A 26 8.66 -7.89 -2.22
N ASN A 27 9.41 -8.54 -3.11
CA ASN A 27 9.68 -9.99 -3.05
C ASN A 27 8.40 -10.84 -2.86
N GLY A 28 7.35 -10.55 -3.65
CA GLY A 28 6.05 -11.23 -3.57
C GLY A 28 5.01 -10.56 -2.67
N ILE A 29 5.40 -9.59 -1.84
CA ILE A 29 4.46 -8.74 -1.09
C ILE A 29 4.01 -7.59 -1.97
N ASP A 30 2.73 -7.52 -2.27
CA ASP A 30 2.13 -6.42 -3.01
C ASP A 30 1.76 -5.27 -2.08
N VAL A 31 2.12 -4.05 -2.47
CA VAL A 31 1.71 -2.82 -1.80
C VAL A 31 1.07 -1.90 -2.83
N LYS A 32 -0.25 -1.78 -2.77
CA LYS A 32 -1.03 -0.94 -3.66
C LYS A 32 -1.52 0.29 -2.91
N ILE A 33 -1.21 1.48 -3.41
CA ILE A 33 -1.89 2.70 -2.97
C ILE A 33 -2.79 3.22 -4.07
N HIS A 34 -4.00 3.66 -3.73
CA HIS A 34 -4.96 4.14 -4.72
C HIS A 34 -5.96 5.12 -4.11
N ARG A 35 -6.54 5.96 -4.97
CA ARG A 35 -7.68 6.81 -4.62
C ARG A 35 -8.99 6.10 -4.98
N HIS A 36 -10.05 6.35 -4.23
CA HIS A 36 -11.35 5.72 -4.45
C HIS A 36 -12.48 6.76 -4.48
N ILE A 37 -13.47 6.55 -5.35
CA ILE A 37 -14.58 7.51 -5.58
C ILE A 37 -15.49 7.75 -4.36
N TYR A 38 -15.52 6.79 -3.43
CA TYR A 38 -16.30 6.88 -2.19
C TYR A 38 -15.55 7.56 -1.03
N TYR A 39 -14.33 8.03 -1.29
CA TYR A 39 -13.51 8.76 -0.32
C TYR A 39 -13.26 10.19 -0.83
N PRO A 40 -12.87 11.13 0.04
CA PRO A 40 -12.43 12.44 -0.39
C PRO A 40 -11.34 12.33 -1.47
N LYS A 41 -11.32 13.29 -2.41
CA LYS A 41 -10.45 13.22 -3.61
C LYS A 41 -8.97 13.09 -3.31
N ASP A 42 -8.54 13.55 -2.13
CA ASP A 42 -7.14 13.57 -1.71
C ASP A 42 -6.81 12.43 -0.73
N THR A 43 -7.76 11.53 -0.46
CA THR A 43 -7.55 10.39 0.41
C THR A 43 -6.88 9.25 -0.35
N TRP A 44 -5.69 8.87 0.10
CA TRP A 44 -5.02 7.66 -0.34
C TRP A 44 -5.42 6.46 0.51
N LEU A 45 -5.61 5.33 -0.16
CA LEU A 45 -5.91 4.05 0.46
C LEU A 45 -4.80 3.06 0.13
N MET A 46 -4.30 2.37 1.15
CA MET A 46 -3.39 1.25 1.01
C MET A 46 -4.16 -0.08 0.95
N SER A 47 -3.69 -1.00 0.14
CA SER A 47 -4.16 -2.38 0.09
C SER A 47 -2.99 -3.31 -0.21
N SER A 48 -3.09 -4.55 0.27
CA SER A 48 -2.13 -5.61 0.03
C SER A 48 -2.87 -6.93 0.13
N ASP A 49 -2.93 -7.67 -0.96
CA ASP A 49 -3.56 -8.98 -1.00
C ASP A 49 -2.76 -9.98 -0.18
N PHE A 50 -1.43 -9.94 -0.28
CA PHE A 50 -0.52 -10.78 0.50
C PHE A 50 -0.68 -10.57 2.01
N MET A 51 -0.78 -9.31 2.45
CA MET A 51 -0.96 -8.96 3.86
C MET A 51 -2.43 -8.95 4.31
N GLN A 52 -3.36 -9.26 3.41
CA GLN A 52 -4.81 -9.21 3.65
C GLN A 52 -5.33 -7.84 4.11
N ILE A 53 -4.70 -6.76 3.65
CA ILE A 53 -5.08 -5.38 3.97
C ILE A 53 -6.03 -4.89 2.88
N LYS A 54 -7.26 -4.52 3.26
CA LYS A 54 -8.27 -3.97 2.35
C LYS A 54 -8.54 -2.51 2.68
N GLN A 55 -8.21 -1.63 1.74
CA GLN A 55 -8.60 -0.20 1.75
C GLN A 55 -8.31 0.53 3.07
N GLN A 56 -7.12 0.33 3.62
CA GLN A 56 -6.69 1.06 4.81
C GLN A 56 -6.39 2.51 4.44
N VAL A 57 -7.04 3.45 5.12
CA VAL A 57 -6.83 4.89 4.90
C VAL A 57 -5.42 5.28 5.33
N LEU A 58 -4.74 6.05 4.48
CA LEU A 58 -3.49 6.72 4.78
C LEU A 58 -3.77 8.15 5.25
N GLU A 59 -2.95 8.65 6.17
CA GLU A 59 -3.10 9.97 6.76
C GLU A 59 -2.60 11.07 5.81
N ASN A 60 -1.54 10.77 5.04
CA ASN A 60 -0.95 11.71 4.11
C ASN A 60 -1.75 11.80 2.80
N THR A 61 -2.01 13.02 2.35
CA THR A 61 -2.71 13.32 1.11
C THR A 61 -1.76 13.57 -0.08
N ASP A 62 -0.51 13.91 0.20
CA ASP A 62 0.56 13.99 -0.78
C ASP A 62 0.97 12.59 -1.28
N ASP A 63 1.23 12.47 -2.58
CA ASP A 63 1.56 11.19 -3.22
C ASP A 63 2.84 10.55 -2.65
N GLU A 64 3.90 11.33 -2.50
CA GLU A 64 5.19 10.80 -2.05
C GLU A 64 5.12 10.41 -0.58
N LEU A 65 4.53 11.27 0.25
CA LEU A 65 4.33 10.99 1.68
C LEU A 65 3.40 9.80 1.89
N ALA A 66 2.32 9.66 1.09
CA ALA A 66 1.44 8.49 1.15
C ALA A 66 2.19 7.19 0.78
N ARG A 67 3.07 7.23 -0.23
CA ARG A 67 3.94 6.08 -0.57
C ARG A 67 4.87 5.72 0.58
N GLN A 68 5.48 6.70 1.24
CA GLN A 68 6.35 6.44 2.39
C GLN A 68 5.56 5.84 3.56
N GLU A 69 4.42 6.44 3.92
CA GLU A 69 3.54 5.96 4.98
C GLU A 69 3.07 4.51 4.73
N ALA A 70 2.71 4.17 3.48
CA ALA A 70 2.30 2.82 3.12
C ALA A 70 3.42 1.79 3.38
N ILE A 71 4.66 2.14 3.05
CA ILE A 71 5.81 1.27 3.28
C ILE A 71 6.10 1.10 4.76
N GLU A 72 5.98 2.17 5.55
CA GLU A 72 6.14 2.10 7.01
C GLU A 72 5.10 1.19 7.63
N LYS A 73 3.81 1.33 7.26
CA LYS A 73 2.74 0.45 7.75
C LYS A 73 2.98 -1.02 7.37
N ILE A 74 3.41 -1.29 6.13
CA ILE A 74 3.74 -2.66 5.69
C ILE A 74 4.93 -3.22 6.47
N LYS A 75 5.97 -2.41 6.70
CA LYS A 75 7.13 -2.81 7.50
C LYS A 75 6.71 -3.20 8.92
N THR A 76 5.94 -2.36 9.61
CA THR A 76 5.41 -2.66 10.94
C THR A 76 4.60 -3.95 10.92
N LYS A 77 3.77 -4.17 9.89
CA LYS A 77 2.97 -5.39 9.78
C LYS A 77 3.83 -6.65 9.59
N ILE A 78 4.90 -6.56 8.82
CA ILE A 78 5.87 -7.65 8.66
C ILE A 78 6.52 -7.98 10.00
N GLU A 79 6.96 -6.97 10.75
CA GLU A 79 7.60 -7.15 12.05
C GLU A 79 6.65 -7.80 13.07
N GLU A 80 5.38 -7.36 13.13
CA GLU A 80 4.33 -8.00 13.93
C GLU A 80 4.13 -9.47 13.56
N ASN A 81 3.98 -9.78 12.27
CA ASN A 81 3.76 -11.14 11.79
C ASN A 81 4.97 -12.04 12.11
N ILE A 82 6.20 -11.54 11.95
CA ILE A 82 7.41 -12.28 12.31
C ILE A 82 7.43 -12.60 13.80
N ALA A 83 7.10 -11.64 14.66
CA ALA A 83 7.06 -11.85 16.10
C ALA A 83 6.03 -12.92 16.50
N GLN A 84 4.82 -12.87 15.92
CA GLN A 84 3.77 -13.86 16.15
C GLN A 84 4.18 -15.26 15.69
N LEU A 85 4.74 -15.39 14.49
CA LEU A 85 5.18 -16.67 13.94
C LEU A 85 6.31 -17.28 14.75
N LYS A 86 7.27 -16.47 15.22
CA LYS A 86 8.34 -16.94 16.12
C LYS A 86 7.78 -17.45 17.45
N ALA A 87 6.85 -16.71 18.06
CA ALA A 87 6.22 -17.14 19.31
C ALA A 87 5.44 -18.46 19.13
N ALA A 88 4.68 -18.60 18.03
CA ALA A 88 3.97 -19.83 17.71
C ALA A 88 4.92 -21.01 17.49
N LEU A 89 6.06 -20.80 16.83
CA LEU A 89 7.07 -21.83 16.61
C LEU A 89 7.67 -22.33 17.93
N GLU A 90 7.94 -21.44 18.89
CA GLU A 90 8.46 -21.84 20.21
C GLU A 90 7.44 -22.68 21.01
N LEU A 91 6.14 -22.42 20.87
CA LEU A 91 5.09 -23.22 21.53
C LEU A 91 4.90 -24.62 20.93
N MET A 92 5.38 -24.85 19.70
CA MET A 92 5.29 -26.14 19.01
C MET A 92 6.50 -27.06 19.27
N LYS A 93 7.54 -26.55 19.93
CA LYS A 93 8.72 -27.33 20.36
C LYS A 93 8.45 -28.02 21.68
#